data_AF-A0A429YLY5-F1
#
_entry.id   AF-A0A429YLY5-F1
#
_cell.length_a   1.000
_cell.length_b   1.000
_cell.length_c   1.000
_cell.angle_alpha   90.00
_cell.angle_beta   90.00
_cell.angle_gamma   90.00
#
_symmetry.space_group_name_H-M   'P 1'
#
loop_
_entity.id
_entity.type
_entity.pdbx_description
1 polymer ?
#
loop_
_entity_poly.entity_id
_entity_poly.type
_entity_poly.pdbx_seq_one_letter_code
_entity_poly.pdbx_strand_id
1 'polypeptide(L)'
;MDQIRRLAGFSVLRASGFSGIAILMVMMGTAHDAALCLRFGAGGFFALSLAMATYARFYHRRGRVEETEVWIMLPEADRPTKPVARTLIVAAMREQLAQKALWWLFAALGLWTASAVVAMTRG
;
A
#
# COMPACT_ATOMS: atom_id res chain seq x y z
N MET A 1 -22.29 -2.86 -0.58
CA MET A 1 -20.97 -3.54 -0.46
C MET A 1 -19.92 -2.92 -1.37
N ASP A 2 -20.23 -2.69 -2.64
CA ASP A 2 -19.25 -2.21 -3.62
C ASP A 2 -18.73 -0.79 -3.33
N GLN A 3 -19.58 0.09 -2.81
CA GLN A 3 -19.17 1.46 -2.43
C GLN A 3 -18.13 1.46 -1.29
N ILE A 4 -18.32 0.63 -0.25
CA ILE A 4 -17.37 0.49 0.87
C ILE A 4 -16.03 -0.04 0.35
N ARG A 5 -16.05 -1.04 -0.55
CA ARG A 5 -14.84 -1.56 -1.20
C ARG A 5 -14.13 -0.49 -2.02
N ARG A 6 -14.87 0.31 -2.78
CA ARG A 6 -14.33 1.38 -3.63
C ARG A 6 -13.69 2.49 -2.79
N LEU A 7 -14.35 2.92 -1.72
CA LEU A 7 -13.83 3.92 -0.78
C LEU A 7 -12.58 3.42 -0.04
N ALA A 8 -12.59 2.16 0.41
CA ALA A 8 -11.41 1.50 0.98
C ALA A 8 -10.24 1.47 -0.02
N GLY A 9 -10.53 1.14 -1.28
CA GLY A 9 -9.56 1.18 -2.36
C GLY A 9 -8.95 2.56 -2.56
N PHE A 10 -9.77 3.62 -2.59
CA PHE A 10 -9.27 5.00 -2.72
C PHE A 10 -8.39 5.44 -1.53
N SER A 11 -8.77 5.10 -0.31
CA SER A 11 -7.98 5.41 0.89
C SER A 11 -6.59 4.75 0.82
N VAL A 12 -6.56 3.44 0.54
CA VAL A 12 -5.31 2.67 0.43
C VAL A 12 -4.46 3.14 -0.76
N LEU A 13 -5.10 3.43 -1.90
CA LEU A 13 -4.40 3.92 -3.09
C LEU A 13 -3.74 5.27 -2.84
N ARG A 14 -4.39 6.18 -2.11
CA ARG A 14 -3.81 7.49 -1.79
C ARG A 14 -2.57 7.35 -0.90
N ALA A 15 -2.69 6.58 0.19
CA ALA A 15 -1.57 6.35 1.10
C ALA A 15 -0.38 5.72 0.37
N SER A 16 -0.64 4.66 -0.41
CA SER A 16 0.41 3.99 -1.19
C SER A 16 0.98 4.84 -2.32
N GLY A 17 0.16 5.70 -2.95
CA GLY A 17 0.61 6.65 -3.97
C GLY A 17 1.61 7.67 -3.41
N PHE A 18 1.32 8.25 -2.23
CA PHE A 18 2.27 9.15 -1.56
C PHE A 18 3.56 8.44 -1.19
N SER A 19 3.49 7.22 -0.66
CA SER A 19 4.69 6.43 -0.38
C SER A 19 5.49 6.12 -1.64
N GLY A 20 4.82 5.81 -2.76
CA GLY A 20 5.47 5.58 -4.05
C GLY A 20 6.22 6.82 -4.54
N ILE A 21 5.61 8.00 -4.46
CA ILE A 21 6.27 9.27 -4.83
C ILE A 21 7.51 9.51 -3.95
N ALA A 22 7.41 9.29 -2.64
CA ALA A 22 8.56 9.44 -1.74
C ALA A 22 9.72 8.50 -2.12
N ILE A 23 9.42 7.25 -2.48
CA ILE A 23 10.44 6.28 -2.95
C ILE A 23 11.08 6.77 -4.26
N LEU A 24 10.28 7.27 -5.21
CA LEU A 24 10.79 7.83 -6.46
C LEU A 24 11.71 9.04 -6.22
N MET A 25 11.40 9.90 -5.25
CA MET A 25 12.28 11.02 -4.88
C MET A 25 13.63 10.53 -4.35
N VAL A 26 13.64 9.47 -3.54
CA VAL A 26 14.90 8.85 -3.06
C VAL A 26 15.69 8.23 -4.22
N MET A 27 15.01 7.57 -5.15
CA MET A 27 15.63 7.04 -6.37
C MET A 27 16.27 8.16 -7.21
N MET A 28 15.58 9.29 -7.35
CA MET A 28 16.12 10.44 -8.09
C MET A 28 17.39 11.01 -7.44
N GLY A 29 17.46 11.06 -6.11
CA GLY A 29 18.67 11.48 -5.38
C GLY A 29 19.87 10.54 -5.56
N THR A 30 19.62 9.29 -5.92
CA THR A 30 20.65 8.25 -6.13
C THR A 30 20.86 7.91 -7.60
N ALA A 31 20.31 8.71 -8.52
CA ALA A 31 20.33 8.44 -9.96
C ALA A 31 21.74 8.45 -10.60
N HIS A 32 22.74 9.01 -9.92
CA HIS A 32 24.13 9.01 -10.39
C HIS A 32 24.73 7.61 -10.47
N ASP A 33 24.25 6.67 -9.65
CA ASP A 33 24.59 5.25 -9.75
C ASP A 33 23.32 4.43 -9.96
N ALA A 34 23.17 3.92 -11.19
CA ALA A 34 22.04 3.08 -11.57
C ALA A 34 21.85 1.86 -10.65
N ALA A 35 22.94 1.24 -10.16
CA ALA A 35 22.82 0.09 -9.26
C ALA A 35 22.30 0.53 -7.89
N LEU A 36 22.79 1.66 -7.37
CA LEU A 36 22.35 2.22 -6.10
C LEU A 36 20.87 2.65 -6.16
N CYS A 37 20.48 3.36 -7.22
CA CYS A 37 19.11 3.80 -7.49
C CYS A 37 18.12 2.63 -7.48
N LEU A 38 18.44 1.55 -8.21
CA LEU A 38 17.58 0.36 -8.27
C LEU A 38 17.48 -0.36 -6.91
N ARG A 39 18.56 -0.40 -6.12
CA ARG A 39 18.55 -1.00 -4.77
C ARG A 39 17.70 -0.20 -3.79
N PHE A 40 17.79 1.13 -3.81
CA PHE A 40 16.94 1.98 -2.97
C PHE A 40 15.47 1.88 -3.38
N GLY A 41 15.18 1.84 -4.68
CA GLY A 41 13.83 1.57 -5.19
C GLY A 41 13.28 0.23 -4.72
N ALA A 42 14.04 -0.85 -4.91
CA ALA A 42 13.66 -2.20 -4.48
C ALA A 42 13.42 -2.27 -2.96
N GLY A 43 14.34 -1.72 -2.16
CA GLY A 43 14.22 -1.68 -0.70
C GLY A 43 13.03 -0.85 -0.23
N GLY A 44 12.79 0.32 -0.84
CA GLY A 44 11.67 1.19 -0.52
C GLY A 44 10.32 0.53 -0.81
N PHE A 45 10.15 -0.07 -2.00
CA PHE A 45 8.91 -0.78 -2.34
C PHE A 45 8.71 -2.04 -1.52
N PHE A 46 9.78 -2.75 -1.16
CA PHE A 46 9.69 -3.90 -0.26
C PHE A 46 9.24 -3.47 1.15
N ALA A 47 9.82 -2.40 1.69
CA ALA A 47 9.42 -1.84 2.98
C ALA A 47 7.96 -1.37 2.97
N LEU A 48 7.51 -0.71 1.89
CA LEU A 48 6.11 -0.33 1.71
C LEU A 48 5.18 -1.54 1.67
N SER A 49 5.53 -2.58 0.90
CA SER A 49 4.78 -3.84 0.85
C SER A 49 4.66 -4.49 2.23
N LEU A 50 5.76 -4.56 2.97
CA LEU A 50 5.79 -5.12 4.33
C LEU A 50 4.94 -4.29 5.30
N ALA A 51 5.02 -2.96 5.23
CA ALA A 51 4.19 -2.06 6.03
C ALA A 51 2.70 -2.26 5.73
N MET A 52 2.30 -2.40 4.46
CA MET A 52 0.91 -2.64 4.09
C MET A 52 0.42 -4.02 4.53
N ALA A 53 1.23 -5.07 4.37
CA ALA A 53 0.89 -6.42 4.79
C ALA A 53 0.76 -6.55 6.31
N THR A 54 1.67 -5.94 7.07
CA THR A 54 1.58 -5.88 8.53
C THR A 54 0.37 -5.08 8.98
N TYR A 55 0.11 -3.92 8.37
CA TYR A 55 -1.06 -3.11 8.66
C TYR A 55 -2.37 -3.86 8.38
N ALA A 56 -2.46 -4.60 7.27
CA ALA A 56 -3.59 -5.48 6.96
C ALA A 56 -3.82 -6.54 8.04
N ARG A 57 -2.75 -7.11 8.59
CA ARG A 57 -2.83 -8.13 9.64
C ARG A 57 -3.38 -7.56 10.94
N PHE A 58 -3.01 -6.34 11.31
CA PHE A 58 -3.45 -5.70 12.56
C PHE A 58 -4.72 -4.85 12.43
N TYR A 59 -5.25 -4.62 11.23
CA TYR A 59 -6.40 -3.75 11.00
C TYR A 59 -7.66 -4.14 11.79
N HIS A 60 -7.86 -5.44 12.05
CA HIS A 60 -8.98 -5.96 12.85
C HIS A 60 -9.02 -5.44 14.29
N ARG A 61 -7.87 -4.97 14.83
CA ARG A 61 -7.77 -4.42 16.18
C ARG A 61 -8.35 -3.02 16.30
N ARG A 62 -8.72 -2.35 15.20
CA ARG A 62 -9.45 -1.08 15.27
C ARG A 62 -10.82 -1.30 15.89
N GLY A 63 -11.02 -0.69 17.06
CA GLY A 63 -12.29 -0.70 17.79
C GLY A 63 -13.30 0.34 17.27
N ARG A 64 -12.81 1.49 16.79
CA ARG A 64 -13.64 2.63 16.37
C ARG A 64 -13.79 2.68 14.85
N VAL A 65 -14.98 2.37 14.36
CA VAL A 65 -15.32 2.45 12.92
C VAL A 65 -15.53 3.89 12.47
N GLU A 66 -16.01 4.73 13.39
CA GLU A 66 -16.39 6.12 13.13
C GLU A 66 -15.20 7.00 12.70
N GLU A 67 -14.00 6.64 13.15
CA GLU A 67 -12.74 7.31 12.80
C GLU A 67 -12.15 6.82 11.47
N THR A 68 -12.78 5.82 10.83
CA THR A 68 -12.27 5.31 9.55
C THR A 68 -12.64 6.24 8.42
N GLU A 69 -11.69 6.50 7.52
CA GLU A 69 -11.90 7.35 6.35
C GLU A 69 -13.07 6.85 5.48
N VAL A 70 -13.23 5.53 5.40
CA VAL A 70 -14.35 4.87 4.70
C VAL A 70 -15.71 5.21 5.32
N TRP A 71 -15.77 5.31 6.65
CA TRP A 71 -16.99 5.71 7.37
C TRP A 71 -17.31 7.19 7.18
N ILE A 72 -16.29 8.05 7.23
CA ILE A 72 -16.44 9.50 7.03
C ILE A 72 -16.92 9.79 5.60
N MET A 73 -16.45 9.04 4.61
CA MET A 73 -16.84 9.18 3.20
C MET A 73 -18.20 8.55 2.86
N LEU A 74 -18.78 7.76 3.76
CA LEU A 74 -20.07 7.11 3.52
C LEU A 74 -21.23 8.08 3.87
N PRO A 75 -22.19 8.31 2.94
CA PRO A 75 -23.37 9.12 3.20
C PRO A 75 -24.15 8.62 4.42
N GLU A 76 -24.70 9.52 5.23
CA GLU A 76 -25.40 9.13 6.47
C GLU A 76 -26.59 8.20 6.22
N ALA A 77 -27.29 8.38 5.10
CA ALA A 77 -28.42 7.57 4.67
C ALA A 77 -28.04 6.12 4.32
N ASP A 78 -26.78 5.87 3.95
CA ASP A 78 -26.28 4.57 3.50
C ASP A 78 -25.50 3.81 4.59
N ARG A 79 -25.42 4.35 5.82
CA ARG A 79 -24.64 3.75 6.92
C ARG A 79 -25.38 2.54 7.50
N PRO A 80 -24.85 1.31 7.36
CA PRO A 80 -25.41 0.16 8.06
C PRO A 80 -25.13 0.25 9.57
N THR A 81 -25.78 -0.60 10.36
CA THR A 81 -25.56 -0.65 11.81
C THR A 81 -24.07 -0.84 12.13
N LYS A 82 -23.58 -0.14 13.16
CA LYS A 82 -22.16 -0.09 13.57
C LYS A 82 -21.43 -1.46 13.57
N PRO A 83 -21.99 -2.56 14.14
CA PRO A 83 -21.31 -3.86 14.14
C PRO A 83 -21.19 -4.48 12.74
N VAL A 84 -22.19 -4.29 11.88
CA VAL A 84 -22.16 -4.76 10.50
C VAL A 84 -21.16 -3.93 9.70
N ALA A 85 -21.25 -2.61 9.77
CA ALA A 85 -20.33 -1.69 9.12
C ALA A 85 -18.86 -1.98 9.45
N ARG A 86 -18.58 -2.28 10.73
CA ARG A 86 -17.25 -2.68 11.19
C ARG A 86 -16.69 -3.85 10.41
N THR A 87 -17.46 -4.93 10.34
CA THR A 87 -17.04 -6.18 9.69
C THR A 87 -16.79 -5.94 8.20
N LEU A 88 -17.65 -5.14 7.54
CA LEU A 88 -17.52 -4.83 6.12
C LEU A 88 -16.30 -3.97 5.82
N ILE A 89 -16.10 -2.90 6.59
CA ILE A 89 -14.96 -1.98 6.41
C ILE A 89 -13.65 -2.70 6.71
N VAL A 90 -13.58 -3.48 7.79
CA VAL A 90 -12.38 -4.27 8.14
C VAL A 90 -12.07 -5.29 7.05
N ALA A 91 -13.05 -6.03 6.55
CA ALA A 91 -12.84 -6.98 5.47
C ALA A 91 -12.35 -6.29 4.18
N ALA A 92 -13.02 -5.23 3.76
CA ALA A 92 -12.68 -4.48 2.56
C ALA A 92 -11.26 -3.86 2.64
N MET A 93 -10.92 -3.24 3.77
CA MET A 93 -9.60 -2.64 3.97
C MET A 93 -8.49 -3.69 3.97
N ARG A 94 -8.70 -4.84 4.63
CA ARG A 94 -7.72 -5.93 4.63
C ARG A 94 -7.45 -6.46 3.24
N GLU A 95 -8.50 -6.66 2.45
CA GLU A 95 -8.39 -7.13 1.07
C GLU A 95 -7.63 -6.13 0.20
N GLN A 96 -7.99 -4.84 0.28
CA GLN A 96 -7.32 -3.79 -0.50
C GLN A 96 -5.85 -3.62 -0.10
N LEU A 97 -5.53 -3.66 1.20
CA LEU A 97 -4.16 -3.58 1.69
C LEU A 97 -3.33 -4.79 1.23
N ALA A 98 -3.87 -6.01 1.33
CA ALA A 98 -3.17 -7.22 0.90
C ALA A 98 -2.92 -7.23 -0.62
N GLN A 99 -3.92 -6.86 -1.41
CA GLN A 99 -3.79 -6.78 -2.87
C GLN A 99 -2.72 -5.75 -3.28
N LYS A 100 -2.72 -4.57 -2.65
CA LYS A 100 -1.74 -3.52 -2.94
C LYS A 100 -0.34 -3.87 -2.44
N ALA A 101 -0.22 -4.56 -1.30
CA ALA A 101 1.06 -5.07 -0.83
C ALA A 101 1.71 -6.01 -1.85
N LEU A 102 0.94 -6.87 -2.51
CA LEU A 102 1.44 -7.74 -3.58
C LEU A 102 1.91 -6.94 -4.79
N TRP A 103 1.20 -5.88 -5.20
CA TRP A 103 1.64 -5.03 -6.33
C TRP A 103 3.01 -4.41 -6.06
N TRP A 104 3.21 -3.85 -4.86
CA TRP A 104 4.50 -3.27 -4.47
C TRP A 104 5.59 -4.32 -4.28
N LEU A 105 5.24 -5.54 -3.86
CA LEU A 105 6.19 -6.65 -3.79
C LEU A 105 6.70 -7.01 -5.20
N PHE A 106 5.79 -7.13 -6.18
CA PHE A 106 6.19 -7.39 -7.57
C PHE A 106 7.05 -6.26 -8.14
N ALA A 107 6.71 -4.99 -7.85
CA ALA A 107 7.54 -3.86 -8.23
C ALA A 107 8.94 -3.92 -7.59
N ALA A 108 9.02 -4.27 -6.30
CA ALA A 108 10.28 -4.43 -5.59
C ALA A 108 11.15 -5.55 -6.20
N LEU A 109 10.55 -6.70 -6.50
CA LEU A 109 11.24 -7.83 -7.15
C LEU A 109 11.73 -7.46 -8.56
N GLY A 110 10.93 -6.73 -9.33
CA GLY A 110 11.33 -6.22 -10.66
C GLY A 110 12.54 -5.30 -10.57
N LEU A 111 12.58 -4.40 -9.59
CA LEU A 111 13.72 -3.49 -9.40
C LEU A 111 14.95 -4.21 -8.86
N TRP A 112 14.76 -5.20 -7.98
CA TRP A 112 15.86 -6.00 -7.45
C TRP A 112 16.52 -6.86 -8.53
N THR A 113 15.71 -7.50 -9.37
CA THR A 113 16.22 -8.26 -10.53
C THR A 113 16.92 -7.37 -11.53
N ALA A 114 16.36 -6.19 -11.85
CA ALA A 114 17.03 -5.19 -12.69
C ALA A 114 18.38 -4.76 -12.09
N SER A 115 18.44 -4.52 -10.77
CA SER A 115 19.69 -4.20 -10.08
C SER A 115 20.73 -5.32 -10.21
N ALA A 116 20.31 -6.58 -10.10
CA ALA A 116 21.21 -7.72 -10.22
C ALA A 116 21.79 -7.83 -11.64
N VAL A 117 20.96 -7.62 -12.67
CA VAL A 117 21.40 -7.60 -14.08
C VAL A 117 22.43 -6.48 -14.31
N VAL A 118 22.13 -5.26 -13.85
CA VAL A 118 23.07 -4.13 -13.98
C VAL A 118 24.40 -4.41 -13.27
N ALA A 119 24.35 -5.03 -12.08
CA ALA A 119 25.55 -5.42 -11.35
C ALA A 119 26.37 -6.47 -12.11
N MET A 120 25.73 -7.47 -12.74
CA MET A 120 26.40 -8.49 -13.55
C MET A 120 27.05 -7.92 -14.82
N THR A 121 26.47 -6.89 -15.43
CA THR A 121 27.04 -6.26 -16.64
C THR A 121 28.20 -5.30 -16.35
N ARG A 122 28.39 -4.90 -15.09
CA ARG A 122 29.44 -3.96 -14.65
C ARG A 122 30.59 -4.64 -13.90
N GLY A 123 30.47 -5.92 -13.55
CA GLY A 123 31.53 -6.73 -12.94
C GLY A 123 32.27 -7.54 -13.99
#